data_AF-A0A972G349-F1
#
_entry.id   AF-A0A972G349-F1
#
_cell.length_a   1.000
_cell.length_b   1.000
_cell.length_c   1.000
_cell.angle_alpha   90.00
_cell.angle_beta   90.00
_cell.angle_gamma   90.00
#
_symmetry.space_group_name_H-M   'P 1'
#
loop_
_entity.id
_entity.type
_entity.pdbx_description
1 polymer ?
#
loop_
_entity_poly.entity_id
_entity_poly.type
_entity_poly.pdbx_seq_one_letter_code
_entity_poly.pdbx_strand_id
1 'polypeptide(L)'
;MKTALTYTVNSGDSISNLAMALSGAAGVTVEEVTAANPDINPNALQIGSVLSIPSQGERLNYTVLHGDTLSGICAGLAECTHMTAAAIETSNPTVSPNAIFPGQQLKIPQTHGTAAPMPVTNAEYRGYWAWTYSQSAVPANATMSMAFSGWADVQTALQDSAPKLAHLVGTKFLCVGGGNQSGAFTSANLTALTAAIQAGECVGYDGIAYDVEEGYSGLESLFTASFATAKSKGFKVLVTVSHSAPYGITDSAALMKSFFADANIDFLSPQLYTSGKETGNDYSTSHGVSWSDYAACKAKIVPSLVNASMYDAAKDYFAGQGVSIRGFVQWAQS
;
A
#
# COMPACT_ATOMS: atom_id res chain seq x y z
N MET A 1 26.96 -9.40 -15.73
CA MET A 1 27.03 -8.04 -15.16
C MET A 1 26.44 -8.06 -13.76
N LYS A 2 26.86 -7.15 -12.87
CA LYS A 2 26.24 -7.00 -11.54
C LYS A 2 25.07 -6.02 -11.63
N THR A 3 24.01 -6.22 -10.85
CA THR A 3 22.94 -5.23 -10.72
C THR A 3 23.49 -4.01 -9.98
N ALA A 4 23.44 -2.85 -10.64
CA ALA A 4 23.97 -1.60 -10.11
C ALA A 4 22.88 -0.71 -9.50
N LEU A 5 21.68 -0.74 -10.10
CA LEU A 5 20.47 -0.06 -9.62
C LEU A 5 19.26 -0.96 -9.87
N THR A 6 18.15 -0.66 -9.21
CA THR A 6 16.84 -1.21 -9.55
C THR A 6 15.86 -0.07 -9.82
N TYR A 7 15.04 -0.21 -10.86
CA TYR A 7 14.09 0.79 -11.33
C TYR A 7 12.65 0.29 -11.19
N THR A 8 11.76 1.09 -10.60
CA THR A 8 10.34 0.74 -10.52
C THR A 8 9.60 1.25 -11.77
N VAL A 9 8.95 0.34 -12.49
CA VAL A 9 8.18 0.64 -13.71
C VAL A 9 7.00 1.55 -13.40
N ASN A 10 6.88 2.64 -14.14
CA ASN A 10 5.77 3.59 -14.14
C ASN A 10 4.88 3.44 -15.38
N SER A 11 3.78 4.19 -15.40
CA SER A 11 2.87 4.21 -16.54
C SER A 11 3.55 4.76 -17.78
N GLY A 12 3.47 4.01 -18.89
CA GLY A 12 4.07 4.41 -20.18
C GLY A 12 5.53 3.98 -20.36
N ASP A 13 6.12 3.29 -19.38
CA ASP A 13 7.49 2.82 -19.47
C ASP A 13 7.65 1.63 -20.42
N SER A 14 8.85 1.55 -20.98
CA SER A 14 9.35 0.40 -21.73
C SER A 14 10.83 0.19 -21.38
N ILE A 15 11.31 -1.05 -21.49
CA ILE A 15 12.74 -1.33 -21.34
C ILE A 15 13.55 -0.50 -22.35
N SER A 16 13.01 -0.30 -23.56
CA SER A 16 13.63 0.54 -24.59
C SER A 16 13.83 1.98 -24.15
N ASN A 17 12.81 2.65 -23.61
CA ASN A 17 12.92 4.05 -23.22
C ASN A 17 13.84 4.23 -22.01
N LEU A 18 13.75 3.32 -21.04
CA LEU A 18 14.61 3.32 -19.86
C LEU A 18 16.08 3.13 -20.22
N ALA A 19 16.39 2.10 -21.02
CA ALA A 19 17.75 1.87 -21.47
C ALA A 19 18.26 3.02 -22.36
N MET A 20 17.41 3.58 -23.23
CA MET A 20 17.79 4.73 -24.06
C MET A 20 18.15 5.95 -23.21
N ALA A 21 17.40 6.23 -22.14
CA ALA A 21 17.71 7.31 -21.21
C ALA A 21 19.07 7.11 -20.50
N LEU A 22 19.43 5.86 -20.21
CA LEU A 22 20.69 5.53 -19.52
C LEU A 22 21.87 5.26 -20.47
N SER A 23 21.62 4.99 -21.74
CA SER A 23 22.65 4.56 -22.70
C SER A 23 23.73 5.63 -22.90
N GLY A 24 23.32 6.88 -23.10
CA GLY A 24 24.26 7.99 -23.31
C GLY A 24 25.10 8.34 -22.08
N ALA A 25 24.53 8.18 -20.88
CA ALA A 25 25.19 8.56 -19.63
C ALA A 25 25.98 7.41 -18.99
N ALA A 26 25.45 6.19 -19.03
CA ALA A 26 25.98 5.05 -18.28
C ALA A 26 26.25 3.81 -19.14
N GLY A 27 26.04 3.88 -20.47
CA GLY A 27 26.33 2.80 -21.41
C GLY A 27 25.39 1.59 -21.31
N VAL A 28 24.26 1.72 -20.61
CA VAL A 28 23.28 0.64 -20.42
C VAL A 28 22.49 0.43 -21.72
N THR A 29 22.39 -0.82 -22.17
CA THR A 29 21.64 -1.20 -23.38
C THR A 29 20.35 -1.96 -23.08
N VAL A 30 19.44 -2.02 -24.07
CA VAL A 30 18.17 -2.74 -23.96
C VAL A 30 18.40 -4.23 -23.73
N GLU A 31 19.36 -4.80 -24.44
CA GLU A 31 19.72 -6.22 -24.37
C GLU A 31 20.24 -6.56 -22.97
N GLU A 32 21.05 -5.69 -22.38
CA GLU A 32 21.60 -5.90 -21.05
C GLU A 32 20.52 -5.82 -19.97
N VAL A 33 19.62 -4.82 -20.04
CA VAL A 33 18.50 -4.70 -19.10
C VAL A 33 17.55 -5.89 -19.27
N THR A 34 17.25 -6.32 -20.50
CA THR A 34 16.39 -7.49 -20.75
C THR A 34 17.03 -8.77 -20.19
N ALA A 35 18.33 -8.98 -20.44
CA ALA A 35 19.06 -10.14 -19.93
C ALA A 35 19.17 -10.15 -18.40
N ALA A 36 19.22 -8.98 -17.76
CA ALA A 36 19.23 -8.85 -16.30
C ALA A 36 17.86 -9.15 -15.65
N ASN A 37 16.77 -9.23 -16.43
CA ASN A 37 15.40 -9.40 -15.94
C ASN A 37 14.67 -10.56 -16.64
N PRO A 38 15.14 -11.81 -16.50
CA PRO A 38 14.64 -12.96 -17.27
C PRO A 38 13.17 -13.31 -16.99
N ASP A 39 12.66 -12.95 -15.81
CA ASP A 39 11.28 -13.26 -15.39
C ASP A 39 10.27 -12.17 -15.77
N ILE A 40 10.72 -11.07 -16.41
CA ILE A 40 9.87 -9.95 -16.80
C ILE A 40 9.62 -10.00 -18.31
N ASN A 41 8.35 -9.96 -18.71
CA ASN A 41 7.99 -9.86 -20.13
C ASN A 41 8.28 -8.43 -20.63
N PRO A 42 9.25 -8.22 -21.54
CA PRO A 42 9.65 -6.89 -22.01
C PRO A 42 8.54 -6.16 -22.78
N ASN A 43 7.57 -6.90 -23.33
CA ASN A 43 6.44 -6.35 -24.10
C ASN A 43 5.20 -6.10 -23.24
N ALA A 44 5.23 -6.47 -21.97
CA ALA A 44 4.10 -6.37 -21.05
C ALA A 44 4.56 -5.99 -19.64
N LEU A 45 5.35 -4.91 -19.55
CA LEU A 45 5.80 -4.40 -18.26
C LEU A 45 4.59 -4.02 -17.39
N GLN A 46 4.56 -4.54 -16.16
CA GLN A 46 3.53 -4.18 -15.19
C GLN A 46 4.01 -2.98 -14.39
N ILE A 47 3.16 -1.95 -14.27
CA ILE A 47 3.43 -0.80 -13.40
C ILE A 47 3.71 -1.32 -11.97
N GLY A 48 4.77 -0.83 -11.36
CA GLY A 48 5.29 -1.28 -10.07
C GLY A 48 6.28 -2.45 -10.13
N SER A 49 6.51 -3.05 -11.31
CA SER A 49 7.57 -4.05 -11.48
C SER A 49 8.93 -3.43 -11.24
N VAL A 50 9.85 -4.18 -10.65
CA VAL A 50 11.21 -3.72 -10.39
C VAL A 50 12.16 -4.33 -11.42
N LEU A 51 12.76 -3.49 -12.26
CA LEU A 51 13.79 -3.85 -13.23
C LEU A 51 15.17 -3.73 -12.60
N SER A 52 15.99 -4.77 -12.71
CA SER A 52 17.42 -4.73 -12.45
C SER A 52 18.14 -3.98 -13.58
N ILE A 53 18.91 -2.96 -13.23
CA ILE A 53 19.74 -2.19 -14.16
C ILE A 53 21.20 -2.66 -14.00
N PRO A 54 21.77 -3.34 -15.01
CA PRO A 54 23.11 -3.89 -14.91
C PRO A 54 24.20 -2.82 -15.07
N SER A 55 25.39 -3.09 -14.51
CA SER A 55 26.62 -2.40 -14.91
C SER A 55 27.81 -3.35 -15.01
N GLN A 56 28.86 -2.88 -15.67
CA GLN A 56 30.15 -3.57 -15.81
C GLN A 56 31.00 -3.52 -14.53
N GLY A 57 30.64 -2.71 -13.54
CA GLY A 57 31.34 -2.54 -12.27
C GLY A 57 30.45 -2.88 -11.07
N GLU A 58 30.91 -2.54 -9.85
CA GLU A 58 30.06 -2.66 -8.66
C GLU A 58 29.03 -1.52 -8.54
N ARG A 59 29.30 -0.39 -9.20
CA ARG A 59 28.45 0.80 -9.19
C ARG A 59 28.08 1.20 -10.61
N LEU A 60 27.02 1.99 -10.75
CA LEU A 60 26.74 2.68 -12.01
C LEU A 60 27.63 3.93 -12.08
N ASN A 61 28.44 4.02 -13.14
CA ASN A 61 29.19 5.25 -13.43
C ASN A 61 28.34 6.07 -14.40
N TYR A 62 27.94 7.26 -13.96
CA TYR A 62 27.15 8.17 -14.75
C TYR A 62 28.06 9.29 -15.31
N THR A 63 28.09 9.41 -16.62
CA THR A 63 28.79 10.48 -17.33
C THR A 63 27.85 11.66 -17.43
N VAL A 64 28.20 12.78 -16.81
CA VAL A 64 27.43 14.03 -16.87
C VAL A 64 27.31 14.48 -18.33
N LEU A 65 26.08 14.69 -18.78
CA LEU A 65 25.77 15.13 -20.13
C LEU A 65 25.64 16.67 -20.20
N HIS A 66 25.56 17.20 -21.42
CA HIS A 66 25.36 18.63 -21.60
C HIS A 66 23.96 19.05 -21.11
N GLY A 67 23.91 20.04 -20.21
CA GLY A 67 22.66 20.52 -19.61
C GLY A 67 22.25 19.81 -18.33
N ASP A 68 22.99 18.79 -17.90
CA ASP A 68 22.76 18.13 -16.63
C ASP A 68 23.00 19.08 -15.46
N THR A 69 22.12 18.98 -14.46
CA THR A 69 22.35 19.48 -13.10
C THR A 69 22.34 18.30 -12.13
N LEU A 70 23.00 18.41 -10.98
CA LEU A 70 22.98 17.30 -10.02
C LEU A 70 21.55 16.99 -9.56
N SER A 71 20.72 18.02 -9.37
CA SER A 71 19.30 17.88 -9.05
C SER A 71 18.50 17.22 -10.18
N GLY A 72 18.79 17.54 -11.44
CA GLY A 72 18.15 16.93 -12.61
C GLY A 72 18.52 15.45 -12.77
N ILE A 73 19.80 15.12 -12.59
CA ILE A 73 20.28 13.72 -12.58
C ILE A 73 19.59 12.95 -11.44
N CYS A 74 19.49 13.54 -10.25
CA CYS A 74 18.79 12.91 -9.12
C CYS A 74 17.31 12.70 -9.41
N ALA A 75 16.63 13.68 -10.01
CA ALA A 75 15.23 13.57 -10.37
C ALA A 75 14.99 12.48 -11.42
N GLY A 76 15.87 12.37 -12.43
CA GLY A 76 15.81 11.30 -13.43
C GLY A 76 16.10 9.91 -12.86
N LEU A 77 16.89 9.83 -11.78
CA LEU A 77 17.20 8.60 -11.05
C LEU A 77 16.29 8.37 -9.83
N ALA A 78 15.32 9.24 -9.55
CA ALA A 78 14.48 9.14 -8.36
C ALA A 78 13.65 7.85 -8.34
N GLU A 79 13.28 7.38 -9.54
CA GLU A 79 12.58 6.12 -9.78
C GLU A 79 13.49 4.87 -9.61
N CYS A 80 14.80 5.08 -9.49
CA CYS A 80 15.76 4.06 -9.08
C CYS A 80 15.92 4.07 -7.55
N THR A 81 15.06 3.37 -6.82
CA THR A 81 15.16 3.12 -5.35
C THR A 81 15.48 4.35 -4.49
N HIS A 82 14.58 5.36 -4.49
CA HIS A 82 14.63 6.49 -3.56
C HIS A 82 16.00 7.21 -3.51
N MET A 83 16.65 7.36 -4.67
CA MET A 83 17.92 8.07 -4.80
C MET A 83 17.75 9.54 -4.38
N THR A 84 18.56 10.01 -3.42
CA THR A 84 18.58 11.42 -3.00
C THR A 84 19.85 12.12 -3.45
N ALA A 85 19.82 13.44 -3.61
CA ALA A 85 21.01 14.24 -3.90
C ALA A 85 22.11 14.02 -2.86
N ALA A 86 21.75 13.98 -1.57
CA ALA A 86 22.68 13.71 -0.48
C ALA A 86 23.38 12.33 -0.60
N ALA A 87 22.70 11.29 -1.09
CA ALA A 87 23.29 9.98 -1.30
C ALA A 87 24.35 9.98 -2.42
N ILE A 88 24.06 10.68 -3.53
CA ILE A 88 25.02 10.86 -4.63
C ILE A 88 26.20 11.72 -4.15
N GLU A 89 25.97 12.81 -3.43
CA GLU A 89 27.00 13.67 -2.86
C GLU A 89 27.95 12.90 -1.94
N THR A 90 27.41 12.06 -1.06
CA THR A 90 28.21 11.21 -0.15
C THR A 90 29.11 10.23 -0.92
N SER A 91 28.67 9.73 -2.06
CA SER A 91 29.47 8.85 -2.92
C SER A 91 30.50 9.59 -3.78
N ASN A 92 30.39 10.92 -3.85
CA ASN A 92 31.24 11.79 -4.65
C ASN A 92 31.77 12.96 -3.80
N PRO A 93 32.47 12.70 -2.68
CA PRO A 93 32.83 13.72 -1.69
C PRO A 93 33.78 14.81 -2.22
N THR A 94 34.42 14.57 -3.37
CA THR A 94 35.30 15.53 -4.05
C THR A 94 34.59 16.34 -5.12
N VAL A 95 33.29 16.11 -5.35
CA VAL A 95 32.48 16.81 -6.34
C VAL A 95 31.65 17.88 -5.65
N SER A 96 31.80 19.12 -6.09
CA SER A 96 30.92 20.20 -5.63
C SER A 96 29.55 20.08 -6.30
N PRO A 97 28.43 20.03 -5.55
CA PRO A 97 27.08 19.87 -6.09
C PRO A 97 26.68 20.89 -7.16
N ASN A 98 27.23 22.11 -7.04
CA ASN A 98 26.93 23.24 -7.92
C ASN A 98 27.94 23.39 -9.08
N ALA A 99 28.87 22.45 -9.25
CA ALA A 99 29.95 22.58 -10.23
C ALA A 99 30.22 21.27 -11.00
N ILE A 100 29.17 20.50 -11.30
CA ILE A 100 29.31 19.38 -12.24
C ILE A 100 29.48 19.90 -13.67
N PHE A 101 30.26 19.19 -14.49
CA PHE A 101 30.52 19.58 -15.88
C PHE A 101 30.40 18.40 -16.85
N PRO A 102 30.03 18.62 -18.13
CA PRO A 102 29.89 17.55 -19.10
C PRO A 102 31.16 16.71 -19.25
N GLY A 103 31.00 15.39 -19.31
CA GLY A 103 32.08 14.41 -19.35
C GLY A 103 32.63 14.02 -17.98
N GLN A 104 32.22 14.70 -16.90
CA GLN A 104 32.56 14.30 -15.54
C GLN A 104 31.89 12.97 -15.18
N GLN A 105 32.65 12.07 -14.54
CA GLN A 105 32.13 10.81 -14.03
C GLN A 105 31.61 10.98 -12.60
N LEU A 106 30.35 10.62 -12.37
CA LEU A 106 29.73 10.52 -11.06
C LEU A 106 29.57 9.05 -10.69
N LYS A 107 29.98 8.69 -9.48
CA LYS A 107 29.70 7.38 -8.89
C LYS A 107 28.29 7.41 -8.35
N ILE A 108 27.35 6.75 -9.02
CA ILE A 108 26.04 6.56 -8.44
C ILE A 108 26.19 5.51 -7.32
N PRO A 109 25.77 5.81 -6.08
CA PRO A 109 25.84 4.84 -4.99
C PRO A 109 25.12 3.56 -5.41
N GLN A 110 25.76 2.42 -5.14
CA GLN A 110 25.07 1.14 -5.21
C GLN A 110 24.03 1.13 -4.10
N THR A 111 22.77 0.97 -4.46
CA THR A 111 21.81 0.40 -3.53
C THR A 111 22.12 -1.10 -3.52
N HIS A 112 22.99 -1.54 -2.61
CA HIS A 112 23.32 -2.96 -2.48
C HIS A 112 22.02 -3.71 -2.16
N GLY A 113 21.46 -4.33 -3.19
CA GLY A 113 20.64 -5.52 -3.05
C GLY A 113 21.48 -6.59 -2.35
N THR A 114 21.44 -6.61 -1.02
CA THR A 114 21.41 -7.87 -0.29
C THR A 114 19.95 -8.21 -0.02
N ALA A 115 19.28 -8.64 -1.06
CA ALA A 115 18.20 -9.60 -1.00
C ALA A 115 18.06 -10.20 -2.40
N ALA A 116 17.70 -11.48 -2.47
CA ALA A 116 17.12 -12.12 -3.63
C ALA A 116 15.89 -11.31 -4.14
N PRO A 117 15.15 -11.67 -5.23
CA PRO A 117 14.09 -10.81 -5.76
C PRO A 117 13.28 -10.29 -4.59
N MET A 118 13.29 -8.97 -4.32
CA MET A 118 12.56 -8.49 -3.15
C MET A 118 11.12 -8.88 -3.47
N PRO A 119 10.53 -9.80 -2.70
CA PRO A 119 9.12 -10.06 -2.83
C PRO A 119 8.44 -8.69 -2.69
N VAL A 120 7.26 -8.52 -3.26
CA VAL A 120 6.23 -7.70 -2.59
C VAL A 120 6.47 -7.87 -1.10
N THR A 121 6.94 -6.79 -0.50
CA THR A 121 7.55 -6.61 0.81
C THR A 121 7.26 -7.75 1.79
N ASN A 122 8.19 -8.06 2.70
CA ASN A 122 7.99 -9.04 3.78
C ASN A 122 6.82 -8.68 4.76
N ALA A 123 5.86 -7.85 4.34
CA ALA A 123 4.50 -7.77 4.80
C ALA A 123 3.93 -9.17 5.00
N GLU A 124 3.63 -9.50 6.25
CA GLU A 124 2.96 -10.74 6.65
C GLU A 124 1.54 -10.80 6.08
N TYR A 125 0.89 -9.63 5.98
CA TYR A 125 -0.47 -9.48 5.50
C TYR A 125 -0.49 -8.67 4.21
N ARG A 126 -0.83 -9.31 3.09
CA ARG A 126 -0.94 -8.69 1.77
C ARG A 126 -2.40 -8.78 1.32
N GLY A 127 -3.16 -7.74 1.62
CA GLY A 127 -4.59 -7.64 1.32
C GLY A 127 -4.88 -6.84 0.07
N TYR A 128 -6.08 -7.00 -0.46
CA TYR A 128 -6.63 -6.12 -1.49
C TYR A 128 -8.15 -6.01 -1.38
N TRP A 129 -8.66 -4.85 -1.79
CA TRP A 129 -10.09 -4.60 -1.94
C TRP A 129 -10.57 -5.23 -3.25
N ALA A 130 -11.48 -6.19 -3.19
CA ALA A 130 -12.10 -6.82 -4.35
C ALA A 130 -13.46 -6.17 -4.61
N TRP A 131 -13.50 -5.16 -5.49
CA TRP A 131 -14.72 -4.41 -5.76
C TRP A 131 -15.79 -5.29 -6.43
N THR A 132 -17.03 -5.25 -5.92
CA THR A 132 -18.15 -6.03 -6.47
C THR A 132 -18.51 -5.59 -7.89
N TYR A 133 -18.32 -4.31 -8.19
CA TYR A 133 -18.66 -3.65 -9.45
C TYR A 133 -17.54 -3.62 -10.51
N SER A 134 -16.37 -4.23 -10.24
CA SER A 134 -15.25 -4.31 -11.20
C SER A 134 -14.71 -5.73 -11.30
N GLN A 135 -14.30 -6.17 -12.49
CA GLN A 135 -13.46 -7.37 -12.62
C GLN A 135 -12.01 -6.95 -12.53
N SER A 136 -11.32 -7.41 -11.49
CA SER A 136 -9.94 -7.02 -11.20
C SER A 136 -9.10 -8.27 -11.05
N ALA A 137 -7.85 -8.23 -11.51
CA ALA A 137 -6.94 -9.34 -11.29
C ALA A 137 -6.64 -9.48 -9.79
N VAL A 138 -6.46 -10.72 -9.34
CA VAL A 138 -6.03 -11.00 -7.97
C VAL A 138 -4.54 -10.67 -7.86
N PRO A 139 -4.14 -9.78 -6.95
CA PRO A 139 -2.71 -9.48 -6.77
C PRO A 139 -1.91 -10.73 -6.40
N ALA A 140 -0.73 -10.86 -6.98
CA ALA A 140 0.14 -12.00 -6.71
C ALA A 140 0.48 -12.10 -5.21
N ASN A 141 0.47 -13.32 -4.67
CA ASN A 141 0.79 -13.62 -3.27
C ASN A 141 -0.12 -12.96 -2.21
N ALA A 142 -1.32 -12.52 -2.58
CA ALA A 142 -2.30 -12.01 -1.63
C ALA A 142 -2.64 -13.05 -0.55
N THR A 143 -2.72 -12.59 0.70
CA THR A 143 -3.02 -13.42 1.89
C THR A 143 -4.40 -13.12 2.48
N MET A 144 -5.04 -12.04 2.04
CA MET A 144 -6.41 -11.70 2.41
C MET A 144 -7.11 -10.91 1.31
N SER A 145 -8.44 -10.93 1.30
CA SER A 145 -9.26 -10.21 0.32
C SER A 145 -10.54 -9.69 0.97
N MET A 146 -10.95 -8.49 0.59
CA MET A 146 -12.17 -7.86 1.12
C MET A 146 -13.17 -7.74 -0.02
N ALA A 147 -14.31 -8.44 0.05
CA ALA A 147 -15.39 -8.23 -0.90
C ALA A 147 -16.04 -6.88 -0.63
N PHE A 148 -15.66 -5.87 -1.41
CA PHE A 148 -16.05 -4.48 -1.20
C PHE A 148 -17.24 -4.11 -2.08
N SER A 149 -18.39 -3.87 -1.44
CA SER A 149 -19.61 -3.41 -2.09
C SER A 149 -19.95 -1.94 -1.77
N GLY A 150 -19.45 -1.42 -0.65
CA GLY A 150 -19.74 -0.07 -0.16
C GLY A 150 -21.03 0.05 0.67
N TRP A 151 -21.81 -1.03 0.85
CA TRP A 151 -23.07 -0.98 1.58
C TRP A 151 -22.91 -1.12 3.09
N ALA A 152 -23.50 -0.20 3.85
CA ALA A 152 -23.63 -0.35 5.31
C ALA A 152 -24.77 -1.31 5.71
N ASP A 153 -25.73 -1.57 4.82
CA ASP A 153 -26.74 -2.60 5.00
C ASP A 153 -26.17 -4.00 4.74
N VAL A 154 -26.20 -4.87 5.74
CA VAL A 154 -25.56 -6.20 5.66
C VAL A 154 -26.20 -7.12 4.62
N GLN A 155 -27.51 -7.04 4.41
CA GLN A 155 -28.20 -7.91 3.44
C GLN A 155 -27.80 -7.54 2.01
N THR A 156 -27.78 -6.24 1.72
CA THR A 156 -27.34 -5.72 0.43
C THR A 156 -25.85 -6.00 0.22
N ALA A 157 -25.02 -5.81 1.26
CA ALA A 157 -23.60 -6.15 1.20
C ALA A 157 -23.36 -7.64 0.90
N LEU A 158 -24.08 -8.55 1.54
CA LEU A 158 -24.03 -9.99 1.28
C LEU A 158 -24.45 -10.33 -0.15
N GLN A 159 -25.56 -9.75 -0.62
CA GLN A 159 -26.09 -9.99 -1.95
C GLN A 159 -25.11 -9.53 -3.04
N ASP A 160 -24.58 -8.32 -2.93
CA ASP A 160 -23.65 -7.76 -3.92
C ASP A 160 -22.27 -8.44 -3.88
N SER A 161 -21.88 -8.95 -2.71
CA SER A 161 -20.58 -9.63 -2.52
C SER A 161 -20.61 -11.11 -2.91
N ALA A 162 -21.78 -11.75 -2.94
CA ALA A 162 -21.92 -13.17 -3.25
C ALA A 162 -21.21 -13.61 -4.55
N PRO A 163 -21.30 -12.88 -5.68
CA PRO A 163 -20.58 -13.23 -6.90
C PRO A 163 -19.05 -13.18 -6.78
N LYS A 164 -18.49 -12.46 -5.80
CA LYS A 164 -17.05 -12.31 -5.60
C LYS A 164 -16.43 -13.42 -4.77
N LEU A 165 -17.21 -14.08 -3.92
CA LEU A 165 -16.71 -15.00 -2.89
C LEU A 165 -15.81 -16.13 -3.45
N ALA A 166 -16.15 -16.66 -4.62
CA ALA A 166 -15.39 -17.71 -5.30
C ALA A 166 -14.02 -17.24 -5.83
N HIS A 167 -13.85 -15.93 -6.03
CA HIS A 167 -12.65 -15.31 -6.59
C HIS A 167 -11.73 -14.67 -5.52
N LEU A 168 -12.18 -14.62 -4.27
CA LEU A 168 -11.35 -14.17 -3.15
C LEU A 168 -10.31 -15.22 -2.77
N VAL A 169 -9.16 -14.77 -2.28
CA VAL A 169 -8.05 -15.64 -1.87
C VAL A 169 -7.60 -15.36 -0.44
N GLY A 170 -6.93 -16.34 0.18
CA GLY A 170 -6.47 -16.22 1.56
C GLY A 170 -7.63 -16.06 2.55
N THR A 171 -7.45 -15.20 3.56
CA THR A 171 -8.52 -14.85 4.51
C THR A 171 -9.55 -13.95 3.82
N LYS A 172 -10.79 -14.42 3.73
CA LYS A 172 -11.87 -13.74 3.02
C LYS A 172 -12.71 -12.90 3.97
N PHE A 173 -12.82 -11.61 3.70
CA PHE A 173 -13.64 -10.70 4.50
C PHE A 173 -14.87 -10.27 3.70
N LEU A 174 -16.05 -10.34 4.35
CA LEU A 174 -17.21 -9.57 3.92
C LEU A 174 -16.99 -8.13 4.34
N CYS A 175 -17.01 -7.18 3.40
CA CYS A 175 -16.98 -5.76 3.76
C CYS A 175 -18.40 -5.24 3.98
N VAL A 176 -18.60 -4.50 5.07
CA VAL A 176 -19.80 -3.74 5.36
C VAL A 176 -19.39 -2.31 5.71
N GLY A 177 -20.04 -1.33 5.11
CA GLY A 177 -19.70 0.08 5.21
C GLY A 177 -19.03 0.63 3.95
N GLY A 178 -18.52 1.86 4.08
CA GLY A 178 -17.97 2.69 3.00
C GLY A 178 -18.35 4.16 3.15
N GLY A 179 -17.61 5.04 2.47
CA GLY A 179 -17.82 6.50 2.46
C GLY A 179 -18.59 6.98 1.23
N ASN A 180 -19.70 6.34 0.89
CA ASN A 180 -20.44 6.63 -0.34
C ASN A 180 -21.97 6.64 -0.11
N GLN A 181 -22.73 6.81 -1.20
CA GLN A 181 -24.20 6.94 -1.15
C GLN A 181 -24.93 5.67 -0.63
N SER A 182 -24.23 4.55 -0.51
CA SER A 182 -24.73 3.26 -0.03
C SER A 182 -24.88 3.17 1.49
N GLY A 183 -24.64 4.28 2.21
CA GLY A 183 -25.14 4.52 3.56
C GLY A 183 -24.04 4.58 4.63
N ALA A 184 -24.31 5.36 5.67
CA ALA A 184 -23.45 5.52 6.85
C ALA A 184 -23.77 4.48 7.94
N PHE A 185 -22.84 4.20 8.85
CA PHE A 185 -23.13 3.37 10.02
C PHE A 185 -24.15 4.07 10.96
N THR A 186 -25.15 3.32 11.36
CA THR A 186 -26.22 3.74 12.28
C THR A 186 -26.46 2.66 13.31
N SER A 187 -27.17 2.96 14.39
CA SER A 187 -27.53 1.93 15.37
C SER A 187 -28.34 0.80 14.74
N ALA A 188 -29.17 1.11 13.74
CA ALA A 188 -30.01 0.13 13.07
C ALA A 188 -29.20 -0.87 12.23
N ASN A 189 -28.35 -0.38 11.32
CA ASN A 189 -27.58 -1.29 10.46
C ASN A 189 -26.48 -2.05 11.21
N LEU A 190 -25.89 -1.47 12.25
CA LEU A 190 -24.90 -2.15 13.08
C LEU A 190 -25.54 -3.23 13.98
N THR A 191 -26.77 -2.98 14.46
CA THR A 191 -27.58 -4.01 15.14
C THR A 191 -27.95 -5.13 14.17
N ALA A 192 -28.36 -4.79 12.94
CA ALA A 192 -28.70 -5.77 11.91
C ALA A 192 -27.49 -6.63 11.51
N LEU A 193 -26.32 -6.02 11.31
CA LEU A 193 -25.06 -6.73 11.07
C LEU A 193 -24.74 -7.71 12.20
N THR A 194 -24.85 -7.26 13.44
CA THR A 194 -24.61 -8.11 14.62
C THR A 194 -25.59 -9.29 14.66
N ALA A 195 -26.87 -9.07 14.33
CA ALA A 195 -27.87 -10.12 14.25
C ALA A 195 -27.57 -11.12 13.11
N ALA A 196 -27.18 -10.64 11.93
CA ALA A 196 -26.82 -11.50 10.79
C ALA A 196 -25.60 -12.38 11.08
N ILE A 197 -24.57 -11.82 11.73
CA ILE A 197 -23.40 -12.58 12.23
C ILE A 197 -23.87 -13.66 13.22
N GLN A 198 -24.73 -13.30 14.17
CA GLN A 198 -25.24 -14.23 15.18
C GLN A 198 -26.06 -15.37 14.55
N ALA A 199 -26.85 -15.05 13.52
CA ALA A 199 -27.69 -15.99 12.76
C ALA A 199 -26.90 -16.89 11.79
N GLY A 200 -25.60 -16.61 11.57
CA GLY A 200 -24.75 -17.40 10.68
C GLY A 200 -24.90 -17.05 9.20
N GLU A 201 -25.44 -15.88 8.87
CA GLU A 201 -25.67 -15.46 7.49
C GLU A 201 -24.37 -15.11 6.74
N CYS A 202 -23.33 -14.72 7.49
CA CYS A 202 -22.01 -14.42 6.94
C CYS A 202 -21.13 -15.67 6.70
N VAL A 203 -21.68 -16.88 6.88
CA VAL A 203 -20.95 -18.14 6.64
C VAL A 203 -20.52 -18.23 5.17
N GLY A 204 -19.24 -18.47 4.97
CA GLY A 204 -18.58 -18.43 3.66
C GLY A 204 -17.39 -17.47 3.65
N TYR A 205 -17.42 -16.46 4.52
CA TYR A 205 -16.28 -15.60 4.83
C TYR A 205 -15.53 -16.08 6.08
N ASP A 206 -14.26 -15.72 6.18
CA ASP A 206 -13.42 -15.97 7.36
C ASP A 206 -13.45 -14.80 8.36
N GLY A 207 -13.93 -13.63 7.92
CA GLY A 207 -13.99 -12.43 8.74
C GLY A 207 -14.98 -11.38 8.24
N ILE A 208 -15.20 -10.37 9.07
CA ILE A 208 -16.00 -9.18 8.76
C ILE A 208 -15.04 -7.98 8.74
N ALA A 209 -15.05 -7.25 7.63
CA ALA A 209 -14.39 -5.97 7.47
C ALA A 209 -15.41 -4.85 7.66
N TYR A 210 -15.21 -4.02 8.67
CA TYR A 210 -16.02 -2.85 8.97
C TYR A 210 -15.35 -1.64 8.33
N ASP A 211 -15.94 -1.13 7.25
CA ASP A 211 -15.45 0.05 6.54
C ASP A 211 -16.05 1.34 7.10
N VAL A 212 -15.43 1.79 8.20
CA VAL A 212 -15.96 2.85 9.05
C VAL A 212 -15.48 4.19 8.53
N GLU A 213 -16.31 4.81 7.70
CA GLU A 213 -16.03 6.12 7.09
C GLU A 213 -17.00 7.19 7.56
N GLU A 214 -18.28 6.91 7.40
CA GLU A 214 -19.40 7.76 7.82
C GLU A 214 -20.26 7.03 8.84
N GLY A 215 -20.83 7.78 9.79
CA GLY A 215 -21.73 7.20 10.78
C GLY A 215 -22.27 8.20 11.77
N TYR A 216 -23.23 7.75 12.58
CA TYR A 216 -23.76 8.56 13.68
C TYR A 216 -22.83 8.49 14.89
N SER A 217 -22.94 9.46 15.79
CA SER A 217 -22.24 9.41 17.07
C SER A 217 -22.88 8.41 18.05
N GLY A 218 -22.13 8.00 19.06
CA GLY A 218 -22.59 7.10 20.11
C GLY A 218 -22.64 5.62 19.72
N LEU A 219 -21.98 5.24 18.62
CA LEU A 219 -21.97 3.86 18.12
C LEU A 219 -20.91 2.95 18.79
N GLU A 220 -20.07 3.49 19.65
CA GLU A 220 -18.94 2.79 20.31
C GLU A 220 -19.33 1.42 20.90
N SER A 221 -20.39 1.41 21.73
CA SER A 221 -20.85 0.19 22.40
C SER A 221 -21.40 -0.85 21.42
N LEU A 222 -21.99 -0.40 20.31
CA LEU A 222 -22.54 -1.29 19.28
C LEU A 222 -21.43 -1.90 18.42
N PHE A 223 -20.39 -1.13 18.09
CA PHE A 223 -19.22 -1.68 17.39
C PHE A 223 -18.52 -2.74 18.25
N THR A 224 -18.23 -2.40 19.51
CA THR A 224 -17.63 -3.33 20.48
C THR A 224 -18.44 -4.62 20.60
N ALA A 225 -19.77 -4.52 20.72
CA ALA A 225 -20.65 -5.68 20.78
C ALA A 225 -20.63 -6.51 19.47
N SER A 226 -20.59 -5.85 18.32
CA SER A 226 -20.51 -6.50 17.01
C SER A 226 -19.19 -7.27 16.85
N PHE A 227 -18.07 -6.65 17.21
CA PHE A 227 -16.74 -7.28 17.15
C PHE A 227 -16.67 -8.50 18.06
N ALA A 228 -17.13 -8.39 19.30
CA ALA A 228 -17.19 -9.53 20.24
C ALA A 228 -18.08 -10.66 19.70
N THR A 229 -19.22 -10.32 19.07
CA THR A 229 -20.12 -11.30 18.44
C THR A 229 -19.42 -12.01 17.28
N ALA A 230 -18.75 -11.27 16.40
CA ALA A 230 -17.96 -11.82 15.30
C ALA A 230 -16.91 -12.81 15.81
N LYS A 231 -16.12 -12.42 16.82
CA LYS A 231 -15.12 -13.30 17.44
C LYS A 231 -15.73 -14.55 18.07
N SER A 232 -16.87 -14.42 18.75
CA SER A 232 -17.57 -15.57 19.34
C SER A 232 -18.05 -16.60 18.31
N LYS A 233 -18.24 -16.16 17.06
CA LYS A 233 -18.64 -16.99 15.91
C LYS A 233 -17.44 -17.47 15.09
N GLY A 234 -16.22 -17.18 15.52
CA GLY A 234 -14.98 -17.61 14.87
C GLY A 234 -14.53 -16.72 13.72
N PHE A 235 -15.22 -15.60 13.45
CA PHE A 235 -14.79 -14.66 12.42
C PHE A 235 -13.58 -13.85 12.88
N LYS A 236 -12.74 -13.45 11.94
CA LYS A 236 -11.79 -12.35 12.14
C LYS A 236 -12.48 -11.00 12.02
N VAL A 237 -11.94 -9.99 12.70
CA VAL A 237 -12.44 -8.62 12.66
C VAL A 237 -11.37 -7.71 12.06
N LEU A 238 -11.70 -7.07 10.94
CA LEU A 238 -10.92 -6.00 10.34
C LEU A 238 -11.72 -4.70 10.45
N VAL A 239 -11.10 -3.63 10.92
CA VAL A 239 -11.70 -2.30 10.92
C VAL A 239 -10.84 -1.40 10.05
N THR A 240 -11.45 -0.65 9.14
CA THR A 240 -10.78 0.39 8.35
C THR A 240 -11.42 1.74 8.64
N VAL A 241 -10.62 2.79 8.49
CA VAL A 241 -11.01 4.19 8.71
C VAL A 241 -10.33 5.09 7.70
N SER A 242 -10.96 6.20 7.32
CA SER A 242 -10.29 7.28 6.59
C SER A 242 -9.14 7.87 7.37
N HIS A 243 -7.99 8.03 6.73
CA HIS A 243 -6.82 8.67 7.35
C HIS A 243 -6.55 8.06 8.73
N SER A 244 -6.38 8.87 9.77
CA SER A 244 -6.17 8.38 11.14
C SER A 244 -7.47 8.13 11.93
N ALA A 245 -8.64 8.57 11.43
CA ALA A 245 -9.96 8.45 12.06
C ALA A 245 -11.13 8.74 11.08
N PRO A 246 -12.29 8.07 11.22
CA PRO A 246 -13.42 8.20 10.29
C PRO A 246 -13.85 9.65 10.10
N TYR A 247 -14.03 10.09 8.85
CA TYR A 247 -14.29 11.51 8.57
C TYR A 247 -15.73 11.93 8.89
N GLY A 248 -16.69 11.00 8.78
CA GLY A 248 -18.11 11.29 8.90
C GLY A 248 -18.71 10.93 10.25
N ILE A 249 -17.90 10.76 11.30
CA ILE A 249 -18.36 10.46 12.67
C ILE A 249 -17.85 11.54 13.64
N THR A 250 -18.78 12.24 14.29
CA THR A 250 -18.45 13.44 15.08
C THR A 250 -17.70 13.15 16.39
N ASP A 251 -17.90 11.98 16.99
CA ASP A 251 -17.19 11.50 18.18
C ASP A 251 -16.07 10.49 17.83
N SER A 252 -15.54 10.56 16.61
CA SER A 252 -14.53 9.63 16.09
C SER A 252 -13.27 9.52 16.95
N ALA A 253 -12.84 10.59 17.64
CA ALA A 253 -11.71 10.53 18.56
C ALA A 253 -11.96 9.59 19.76
N ALA A 254 -13.18 9.56 20.30
CA ALA A 254 -13.58 8.63 21.35
C ALA A 254 -13.73 7.21 20.78
N LEU A 255 -14.35 7.10 19.60
CA LEU A 255 -14.50 5.83 18.90
C LEU A 255 -13.13 5.17 18.62
N MET A 256 -12.14 5.91 18.13
CA MET A 256 -10.81 5.39 17.87
C MET A 256 -10.10 4.90 19.14
N LYS A 257 -10.28 5.57 20.29
CA LYS A 257 -9.76 5.07 21.57
C LYS A 257 -10.34 3.70 21.92
N SER A 258 -11.62 3.48 21.64
CA SER A 258 -12.24 2.16 21.82
C SER A 258 -11.63 1.12 20.87
N PHE A 259 -11.40 1.47 19.60
CA PHE A 259 -10.81 0.56 18.61
C PHE A 259 -9.36 0.20 18.96
N PHE A 260 -8.56 1.14 19.45
CA PHE A 260 -7.20 0.82 19.91
C PHE A 260 -7.18 -0.16 21.09
N ALA A 261 -8.17 -0.05 21.99
CA ALA A 261 -8.25 -0.85 23.20
C ALA A 261 -8.94 -2.21 23.03
N ASP A 262 -9.70 -2.43 21.95
CA ASP A 262 -10.47 -3.64 21.74
C ASP A 262 -9.61 -4.81 21.26
N ALA A 263 -9.56 -5.89 22.05
CA ALA A 263 -8.82 -7.11 21.73
C ALA A 263 -9.52 -8.02 20.72
N ASN A 264 -10.78 -7.71 20.38
CA ASN A 264 -11.55 -8.43 19.38
C ASN A 264 -11.18 -7.98 17.95
N ILE A 265 -10.52 -6.84 17.77
CA ILE A 265 -10.08 -6.38 16.46
C ILE A 265 -8.75 -7.08 16.11
N ASP A 266 -8.76 -7.91 15.06
CA ASP A 266 -7.54 -8.58 14.58
C ASP A 266 -6.67 -7.60 13.77
N PHE A 267 -7.32 -6.73 12.99
CA PHE A 267 -6.68 -5.81 12.06
C PHE A 267 -7.31 -4.42 12.13
N LEU A 268 -6.46 -3.38 12.23
CA LEU A 268 -6.87 -1.99 12.04
C LEU A 268 -6.14 -1.43 10.81
N SER A 269 -6.90 -0.90 9.86
CA SER A 269 -6.46 -0.55 8.52
C SER A 269 -6.75 0.92 8.22
N PRO A 270 -5.91 1.87 8.66
CA PRO A 270 -6.09 3.26 8.29
C PRO A 270 -5.81 3.47 6.79
N GLN A 271 -6.59 4.32 6.12
CA GLN A 271 -6.35 4.68 4.73
C GLN A 271 -5.26 5.74 4.60
N LEU A 272 -4.23 5.47 3.80
CA LEU A 272 -3.18 6.42 3.45
C LEU A 272 -3.42 7.07 2.09
N TYR A 273 -4.68 7.38 1.79
CA TYR A 273 -5.10 8.04 0.56
C TYR A 273 -6.43 8.76 0.79
N THR A 274 -6.72 9.76 -0.07
CA THR A 274 -8.00 10.48 -0.05
C THR A 274 -8.90 10.07 -1.22
N SER A 275 -8.33 9.92 -2.40
CA SER A 275 -9.03 9.63 -3.65
C SER A 275 -8.78 8.21 -4.19
N GLY A 276 -7.75 7.54 -3.67
CA GLY A 276 -7.30 6.24 -4.15
C GLY A 276 -6.54 6.33 -5.48
N LYS A 277 -6.04 7.52 -5.84
CA LYS A 277 -5.30 7.81 -7.08
C LYS A 277 -3.96 8.49 -6.83
N GLU A 278 -3.63 8.70 -5.57
CA GLU A 278 -2.38 9.29 -5.13
C GLU A 278 -1.19 8.43 -5.58
N THR A 279 -0.08 9.09 -5.91
CA THR A 279 1.18 8.43 -6.30
C THR A 279 2.10 8.18 -5.10
N GLY A 280 1.65 8.52 -3.89
CA GLY A 280 2.36 8.27 -2.63
C GLY A 280 1.39 8.23 -1.46
N ASN A 281 1.89 7.80 -0.30
CA ASN A 281 1.09 7.73 0.91
C ASN A 281 0.69 9.14 1.40
N ASP A 282 -0.59 9.29 1.71
CA ASP A 282 -1.13 10.45 2.40
C ASP A 282 -1.11 10.18 3.91
N TYR A 283 -0.31 10.95 4.64
CA TYR A 283 -0.17 10.85 6.09
C TYR A 283 -0.97 11.92 6.82
N SER A 284 -1.98 12.50 6.19
CA SER A 284 -2.88 13.44 6.84
C SER A 284 -3.57 12.78 8.04
N THR A 285 -3.73 13.53 9.12
CA THR A 285 -4.44 13.09 10.32
C THR A 285 -5.82 13.74 10.39
N SER A 286 -6.81 13.02 10.87
CA SER A 286 -8.19 13.48 11.01
C SER A 286 -8.66 13.43 12.47
N HIS A 287 -9.60 14.31 12.81
CA HIS A 287 -10.34 14.31 14.09
C HIS A 287 -9.49 14.23 15.37
N GLY A 288 -8.29 14.83 15.36
CA GLY A 288 -7.41 14.88 16.54
C GLY A 288 -6.78 13.54 16.93
N VAL A 289 -6.82 12.54 16.06
CA VAL A 289 -6.12 11.26 16.24
C VAL A 289 -4.81 11.31 15.45
N SER A 290 -3.69 11.09 16.13
CA SER A 290 -2.36 11.12 15.56
C SER A 290 -1.86 9.72 15.21
N TRP A 291 -0.85 9.61 14.34
CA TRP A 291 -0.26 8.31 14.00
C TRP A 291 0.47 7.66 15.18
N SER A 292 1.01 8.43 16.13
CA SER A 292 1.62 7.87 17.34
C SER A 292 0.59 7.25 18.29
N ASP A 293 -0.69 7.65 18.22
CA ASP A 293 -1.76 7.01 19.01
C ASP A 293 -1.96 5.54 18.62
N TYR A 294 -1.68 5.18 17.36
CA TYR A 294 -1.75 3.79 16.87
C TYR A 294 -0.73 2.86 17.55
N ALA A 295 0.30 3.39 18.22
CA ALA A 295 1.29 2.59 18.93
C ALA A 295 0.67 1.84 20.13
N ALA A 296 -0.45 2.35 20.66
CA ALA A 296 -1.21 1.71 21.74
C ALA A 296 -2.22 0.67 21.24
N CYS A 297 -2.39 0.53 19.92
CA CYS A 297 -3.40 -0.36 19.34
C CYS A 297 -3.04 -1.83 19.59
N LYS A 298 -4.02 -2.61 20.07
CA LYS A 298 -3.89 -4.06 20.24
C LYS A 298 -3.97 -4.84 18.93
N ALA A 299 -4.70 -4.30 17.96
CA ALA A 299 -4.86 -4.90 16.64
C ALA A 299 -3.57 -4.81 15.83
N LYS A 300 -3.41 -5.69 14.84
CA LYS A 300 -2.32 -5.55 13.87
C LYS A 300 -2.63 -4.39 12.94
N ILE A 301 -1.70 -3.46 12.79
CA ILE A 301 -1.88 -2.33 11.87
C ILE A 301 -1.52 -2.76 10.45
N VAL A 302 -2.46 -2.64 9.52
CA VAL A 302 -2.34 -3.03 8.11
C VAL A 302 -2.91 -1.94 7.20
N PRO A 303 -2.22 -0.79 7.02
CA PRO A 303 -2.79 0.36 6.30
C PRO A 303 -3.33 0.02 4.91
N SER A 304 -4.43 0.67 4.54
CA SER A 304 -4.93 0.67 3.17
C SER A 304 -4.07 1.63 2.33
N LEU A 305 -3.49 1.14 1.23
CA LEU A 305 -2.60 1.86 0.33
C LEU A 305 -3.18 1.90 -1.08
N VAL A 306 -2.83 2.91 -1.88
CA VAL A 306 -3.21 2.90 -3.30
C VAL A 306 -2.56 1.71 -4.01
N ASN A 307 -1.24 1.53 -3.86
CA ASN A 307 -0.49 0.44 -4.45
C ASN A 307 0.41 -0.26 -3.42
N ALA A 308 0.60 -1.58 -3.56
CA ALA A 308 1.52 -2.36 -2.73
C ALA A 308 2.95 -1.81 -2.69
N SER A 309 3.42 -1.15 -3.77
CA SER A 309 4.75 -0.52 -3.83
C SER A 309 4.97 0.57 -2.77
N MET A 310 3.89 1.11 -2.18
CA MET A 310 3.96 2.17 -1.18
C MET A 310 4.18 1.64 0.25
N TYR A 311 4.21 0.32 0.46
CA TYR A 311 4.27 -0.27 1.79
C TYR A 311 5.57 0.01 2.52
N ASP A 312 6.73 -0.06 1.84
CA ASP A 312 8.02 0.16 2.53
C ASP A 312 8.12 1.61 3.05
N ALA A 313 7.67 2.58 2.25
CA ALA A 313 7.58 3.97 2.68
C ALA A 313 6.62 4.16 3.87
N ALA A 314 5.46 3.49 3.86
CA ALA A 314 4.54 3.51 5.00
C ALA A 314 5.19 2.89 6.23
N LYS A 315 5.89 1.77 6.08
CA LYS A 315 6.54 1.05 7.17
C LYS A 315 7.58 1.91 7.87
N ASP A 316 8.43 2.60 7.09
CA ASP A 316 9.44 3.50 7.63
C ASP A 316 8.81 4.70 8.34
N TYR A 317 7.76 5.29 7.77
CA TYR A 317 7.04 6.39 8.39
C TYR A 317 6.43 6.00 9.74
N PHE A 318 5.67 4.90 9.78
CA PHE A 318 5.02 4.42 11.00
C PHE A 318 6.04 3.99 12.07
N ALA A 319 7.18 3.43 11.67
CA ALA A 319 8.28 3.13 12.61
C ALA A 319 8.78 4.40 13.30
N GLY A 320 8.88 5.52 12.58
CA GLY A 320 9.20 6.84 13.15
C GLY A 320 8.15 7.36 14.15
N GLN A 321 6.92 6.86 14.08
CA GLN A 321 5.83 7.16 15.02
C GLN A 321 5.75 6.17 16.19
N GLY A 322 6.67 5.20 16.26
CA GLY A 322 6.64 4.13 17.26
C GLY A 322 5.62 3.03 16.96
N VAL A 323 5.12 2.95 15.73
CA VAL A 323 4.10 1.98 15.30
C VAL A 323 4.71 0.93 14.38
N SER A 324 4.45 -0.34 14.67
CA SER A 324 4.86 -1.45 13.78
C SER A 324 3.68 -1.90 12.93
N ILE A 325 3.73 -1.61 11.62
CA ILE A 325 2.76 -2.14 10.66
C ILE A 325 3.16 -3.54 10.19
N ARG A 326 2.17 -4.41 10.00
CA ARG A 326 2.38 -5.85 9.69
C ARG A 326 2.07 -6.22 8.26
N GLY A 327 1.54 -5.28 7.49
CA GLY A 327 1.16 -5.50 6.11
C GLY A 327 0.34 -4.36 5.56
N PHE A 328 -0.39 -4.60 4.48
CA PHE A 328 -1.20 -3.57 3.82
C PHE A 328 -2.46 -4.17 3.20
N VAL A 329 -3.38 -3.27 2.83
CA VAL A 329 -4.49 -3.56 1.94
C VAL A 329 -4.41 -2.67 0.70
N GLN A 330 -4.28 -3.25 -0.49
CA GLN A 330 -4.23 -2.47 -1.73
C GLN A 330 -5.64 -2.06 -2.22
N TRP A 331 -5.79 -0.78 -2.54
CA TRP A 331 -7.00 -0.21 -3.16
C TRP A 331 -7.02 -0.30 -4.68
N ALA A 332 -5.92 0.06 -5.35
CA ALA A 332 -5.87 0.03 -6.81
C ALA A 332 -6.11 -1.39 -7.33
N GLN A 333 -6.97 -1.49 -8.32
CA GLN A 333 -7.21 -2.71 -9.06
C GLN A 333 -6.14 -2.83 -10.16
N SER A 334 -5.53 -4.01 -10.29
CA SER A 334 -4.67 -4.38 -11.41
C SER A 334 -5.46 -4.94 -12.58
#